data_AF-A0A6G0UVB9-F1
#
_entry.id   AF-A0A6G0UVB9-F1
#
_cell.length_a   1.000
_cell.length_b   1.000
_cell.length_c   1.000
_cell.angle_alpha   90.00
_cell.angle_beta   90.00
_cell.angle_gamma   90.00
#
_symmetry.space_group_name_H-M   'P 1'
#
loop_
_entity.id
_entity.type
_entity.pdbx_description
1 polymer ?
#
loop_
_entity_poly.entity_id
_entity_poly.type
_entity_poly.pdbx_seq_one_letter_code
_entity_poly.pdbx_strand_id
1 'polypeptide(L)'
;MLTGREQECQKLREMLEDGLKKKNHLSVYVSGAPGTGKTATTRSVLNSLKDKKSFHLIFINCVSTSRKTDIEREVLTELGQLPRRVVAYSSALTTAFLETKKKIIIVLDEIDHLMSKGNDLLYSAYAWPKETGGNVIVVGIANSIDLTERLVPKLKKQGIQPKCFVFHPYNKDQLIAILKDYLAEQSIDEKSIELCARKVASQTGDIRMALSIANKVLQEIEEEDVENKPQEPSGLTTPKKNSLRAVMKVFNQVSSSPAARATLPEHSKIILAVLIRVAGRTSSREMTKAKLVAAYDKACKILKVSAVESEEWIRALDNLETMGIVRISGFNQGTKIKFVDEMRPLTDDETEKLFKKLSQYIGENVRLLIDREDGNYCFRLHKDRVYYCSEELMKKAACVAKKELLSFGTCIGKFTKTQKFFIHVTALDYIAPYAKYRVWVKPSAEQQFLYGNNVTKSGVGRMTEGAEAKVGVVVYNMNEMPLGFGILAKGTVETKHADPVSIIVLHQCDLGEYLRDEATLT
;
A
#
# COMPACT_ATOMS: atom_id res chain seq x y z
N MET A 1 17.93 -29.96 0.56
CA MET A 1 17.21 -29.06 1.49
C MET A 1 17.04 -27.71 0.80
N LEU A 2 16.07 -26.89 1.20
CA LEU A 2 15.91 -25.55 0.61
C LEU A 2 16.87 -24.56 1.25
N THR A 3 17.76 -24.02 0.42
CA THR A 3 18.76 -23.00 0.76
C THR A 3 18.04 -21.74 1.28
N GLY A 4 18.50 -21.21 2.43
CA GLY A 4 17.93 -20.00 3.05
C GLY A 4 16.69 -20.21 3.95
N ARG A 5 16.12 -21.42 4.05
CA ARG A 5 14.98 -21.77 4.94
C ARG A 5 15.23 -22.98 5.82
N GLU A 6 16.48 -23.27 6.13
CA GLU A 6 16.88 -24.48 6.85
C GLU A 6 16.29 -24.54 8.27
N GLN A 7 16.31 -23.41 8.99
CA GLN A 7 15.74 -23.32 10.33
C GLN A 7 14.22 -23.53 10.32
N GLU A 8 13.52 -22.95 9.35
CA GLU A 8 12.09 -23.11 9.19
C GLU A 8 11.71 -24.53 8.77
N CYS A 9 12.50 -25.15 7.88
CA CYS A 9 12.33 -26.55 7.51
C CYS A 9 12.48 -27.46 8.72
N GLN A 10 13.48 -27.22 9.57
CA GLN A 10 13.72 -28.01 10.77
C GLN A 10 12.58 -27.86 11.79
N LYS A 11 12.15 -26.62 12.09
CA LYS A 11 11.04 -26.37 13.02
C LYS A 11 9.73 -27.00 12.53
N LEU A 12 9.41 -26.85 11.24
CA LEU A 12 8.20 -27.45 10.67
C LEU A 12 8.27 -28.98 10.70
N ARG A 13 9.44 -29.57 10.42
CA ARG A 13 9.67 -31.01 10.52
C ARG A 13 9.46 -31.51 11.95
N GLU A 14 10.08 -30.89 12.94
CA GLU A 14 9.95 -31.26 14.36
C GLU A 14 8.48 -31.22 14.80
N MET A 15 7.75 -30.16 14.42
CA MET A 15 6.32 -30.02 14.72
C MET A 15 5.46 -31.14 14.09
N LEU A 16 5.70 -31.47 12.82
CA LEU A 16 4.96 -32.52 12.13
C LEU A 16 5.33 -33.91 12.64
N GLU A 17 6.60 -34.15 12.98
CA GLU A 17 7.04 -35.42 13.56
C GLU A 17 6.44 -35.66 14.94
N ASP A 18 6.36 -34.62 15.77
CA ASP A 18 5.69 -34.64 17.07
C ASP A 18 4.19 -34.90 16.92
N GLY A 19 3.54 -34.26 15.95
CA GLY A 19 2.14 -34.49 15.63
C GLY A 19 1.85 -35.90 15.12
N LEU A 20 2.80 -36.51 14.41
CA LEU A 20 2.69 -37.89 13.95
C LEU A 20 2.93 -38.91 15.08
N LYS A 21 3.78 -38.59 16.06
CA LYS A 21 4.10 -39.48 17.22
C LYS A 21 3.02 -39.42 18.30
N LYS A 22 2.50 -38.23 18.61
CA LYS A 22 1.48 -38.01 19.64
C LYS A 22 0.09 -38.19 19.02
N LYS A 23 -0.87 -38.83 19.72
CA LYS A 23 -2.28 -38.85 19.31
C LYS A 23 -2.98 -37.50 19.59
N ASN A 24 -2.32 -36.38 19.32
CA ASN A 24 -2.87 -35.06 19.60
C ASN A 24 -3.40 -34.41 18.33
N HIS A 25 -4.44 -33.59 18.44
CA HIS A 25 -5.01 -32.85 17.32
C HIS A 25 -4.05 -31.70 16.94
N LEU A 26 -3.38 -31.82 15.78
CA LEU A 26 -2.46 -30.80 15.30
C LEU A 26 -3.06 -30.05 14.12
N SER A 27 -3.24 -28.75 14.31
CA SER A 27 -3.55 -27.80 13.25
C SER A 27 -2.38 -26.82 13.14
N VAL A 28 -1.84 -26.66 11.94
CA VAL A 28 -0.76 -25.72 11.64
C VAL A 28 -1.28 -24.69 10.68
N TYR A 29 -0.99 -23.42 10.99
CA TYR A 29 -1.33 -22.30 10.14
C TYR A 29 -0.03 -21.64 9.70
N VAL A 30 0.24 -21.62 8.40
CA VAL A 30 1.44 -21.05 7.80
C VAL A 30 1.08 -19.76 7.07
N SER A 31 1.58 -18.61 7.56
CA SER A 31 1.41 -17.31 6.91
C SER A 31 2.72 -16.72 6.42
N GLY A 32 2.62 -15.76 5.51
CA GLY A 32 3.74 -14.92 5.09
C GLY A 32 3.45 -14.29 3.73
N ALA A 33 4.21 -13.27 3.36
CA ALA A 33 4.06 -12.60 2.07
C ALA A 33 4.19 -13.59 0.88
N PRO A 34 3.64 -13.28 -0.30
CA PRO A 34 3.86 -14.07 -1.50
C PRO A 34 5.36 -14.20 -1.80
N GLY A 35 5.78 -15.34 -2.35
CA GLY A 35 7.18 -15.53 -2.75
C GLY A 35 8.17 -15.78 -1.60
N THR A 36 7.71 -15.97 -0.37
CA THR A 36 8.57 -16.32 0.78
C THR A 36 8.96 -17.80 0.88
N GLY A 37 8.47 -18.65 -0.04
CA GLY A 37 8.83 -20.07 -0.10
C GLY A 37 7.98 -21.01 0.78
N LYS A 38 6.81 -20.57 1.26
CA LYS A 38 5.90 -21.37 2.12
C LYS A 38 5.55 -22.73 1.50
N THR A 39 4.96 -22.73 0.31
CA THR A 39 4.56 -23.95 -0.42
C THR A 39 5.73 -24.88 -0.69
N ALA A 40 6.87 -24.33 -1.13
CA ALA A 40 8.08 -25.10 -1.43
C ALA A 40 8.64 -25.78 -0.17
N THR A 41 8.70 -25.05 0.95
CA THR A 41 9.17 -25.55 2.24
C THR A 41 8.26 -26.66 2.77
N THR A 42 6.95 -26.42 2.81
CA THR A 42 5.97 -27.41 3.28
C THR A 42 6.01 -28.67 2.43
N ARG A 43 6.05 -28.54 1.10
CA ARG A 43 6.15 -29.69 0.18
C ARG A 43 7.45 -30.48 0.36
N SER A 44 8.59 -29.79 0.49
CA SER A 44 9.89 -30.45 0.69
C SER A 44 9.97 -31.23 2.00
N VAL A 45 9.48 -30.63 3.10
CA VAL A 45 9.43 -31.28 4.42
C VAL A 45 8.52 -32.52 4.38
N LEU A 46 7.34 -32.41 3.77
CA LEU A 46 6.38 -33.52 3.68
C LEU A 46 6.87 -34.67 2.79
N ASN A 47 7.50 -34.36 1.65
CA ASN A 47 8.12 -35.38 0.81
C ASN A 47 9.22 -36.13 1.58
N SER A 48 10.07 -35.39 2.31
CA SER A 48 11.15 -35.99 3.12
C SER A 48 10.63 -36.82 4.31
N LEU A 49 9.39 -36.57 4.76
CA LEU A 49 8.73 -37.34 5.82
C LEU A 49 8.02 -38.58 5.26
N LYS A 50 7.53 -38.51 4.03
CA LYS A 50 6.84 -39.61 3.34
C LYS A 50 7.73 -40.84 3.22
N ASP A 51 9.03 -40.64 3.01
CA ASP A 51 10.02 -41.72 2.90
C ASP A 51 10.26 -42.46 4.23
N LYS A 52 9.87 -41.88 5.37
CA LYS A 52 10.16 -42.41 6.71
C LYS A 52 8.93 -42.94 7.46
N LYS A 53 7.70 -42.59 7.06
CA LYS A 53 6.45 -42.94 7.78
C LYS A 53 5.29 -43.21 6.82
N SER A 54 4.43 -44.16 7.18
CA SER A 54 3.22 -44.55 6.43
C SER A 54 2.01 -43.65 6.75
N PHE A 55 2.01 -42.40 6.28
CA PHE A 55 0.85 -41.50 6.33
C PHE A 55 0.28 -41.22 4.93
N HIS A 56 -0.99 -40.84 4.84
CA HIS A 56 -1.60 -40.34 3.62
C HIS A 56 -1.38 -38.83 3.52
N LEU A 57 -0.79 -38.37 2.41
CA LEU A 57 -0.55 -36.96 2.15
C LEU A 57 -1.53 -36.48 1.08
N ILE A 58 -2.32 -35.46 1.42
CA ILE A 58 -3.28 -34.82 0.52
C ILE A 58 -2.89 -33.36 0.39
N PHE A 59 -2.65 -32.90 -0.83
CA PHE A 59 -2.27 -31.52 -1.12
C PHE A 59 -3.31 -30.89 -2.04
N ILE A 60 -4.04 -29.89 -1.55
CA ILE A 60 -5.14 -29.25 -2.26
C ILE A 60 -4.80 -27.77 -2.47
N ASN A 61 -4.87 -27.31 -3.72
CA ASN A 61 -4.80 -25.90 -4.03
C ASN A 61 -6.20 -25.28 -3.97
N CYS A 62 -6.42 -24.35 -3.04
CA CYS A 62 -7.72 -23.75 -2.83
C CYS A 62 -8.11 -22.68 -3.88
N VAL A 63 -7.21 -22.35 -4.82
CA VAL A 63 -7.53 -21.50 -5.98
C VAL A 63 -8.38 -22.24 -7.00
N SER A 64 -7.99 -23.49 -7.33
CA SER A 64 -8.66 -24.29 -8.35
C SER A 64 -10.04 -24.78 -7.89
N THR A 65 -10.23 -24.94 -6.58
CA THR A 65 -11.40 -25.60 -6.00
C THR A 65 -12.25 -24.58 -5.25
N SER A 66 -13.32 -24.10 -5.91
CA SER A 66 -14.09 -22.93 -5.45
C SER A 66 -15.23 -23.20 -4.46
N ARG A 67 -15.63 -24.46 -4.23
CA ARG A 67 -16.77 -24.81 -3.35
C ARG A 67 -16.36 -25.80 -2.26
N LYS A 68 -17.02 -25.70 -1.10
CA LYS A 68 -16.87 -26.62 0.04
C LYS A 68 -16.97 -28.09 -0.37
N THR A 69 -18.01 -28.43 -1.14
CA THR A 69 -18.25 -29.79 -1.62
C THR A 69 -17.15 -30.32 -2.51
N ASP A 70 -16.47 -29.46 -3.26
CA ASP A 70 -15.44 -29.87 -4.21
C ASP A 70 -14.15 -30.25 -3.49
N ILE A 71 -13.79 -29.51 -2.42
CA ILE A 71 -12.66 -29.84 -1.55
C ILE A 71 -12.94 -31.15 -0.80
N GLU A 72 -14.15 -31.30 -0.26
CA GLU A 72 -14.54 -32.51 0.44
C GLU A 72 -14.50 -33.75 -0.48
N ARG A 73 -14.94 -33.59 -1.74
CA ARG A 73 -14.85 -34.62 -2.77
C ARG A 73 -13.39 -34.94 -3.15
N GLU A 74 -12.55 -33.92 -3.32
CA GLU A 74 -11.14 -34.08 -3.69
C GLU A 74 -10.38 -34.86 -2.60
N VAL A 75 -10.62 -34.55 -1.32
CA VAL A 75 -10.10 -35.32 -0.18
C VAL A 75 -10.57 -36.79 -0.23
N LEU A 76 -11.86 -37.05 -0.46
CA LEU A 76 -12.39 -38.42 -0.57
C LEU A 76 -11.83 -39.18 -1.78
N THR A 77 -11.54 -38.48 -2.87
CA THR A 77 -10.95 -39.04 -4.09
C THR A 77 -9.52 -39.50 -3.82
N GLU A 78 -8.72 -38.65 -3.18
CA GLU A 78 -7.34 -38.95 -2.78
C GLU A 78 -7.25 -40.07 -1.71
N LEU A 79 -8.29 -40.22 -0.88
CA LEU A 79 -8.41 -41.34 0.05
C LEU A 79 -8.92 -42.64 -0.60
N GLY A 80 -9.36 -42.60 -1.88
CA GLY A 80 -9.90 -43.76 -2.59
C GLY A 80 -11.26 -44.23 -2.07
N GLN A 81 -11.97 -43.39 -1.30
CA GLN A 81 -13.23 -43.72 -0.63
C GLN A 81 -14.39 -42.84 -1.14
N LEU A 82 -14.49 -42.68 -2.46
CA LEU A 82 -15.59 -41.96 -3.08
C LEU A 82 -16.92 -42.72 -2.91
N PRO A 83 -17.94 -42.14 -2.27
CA PRO A 83 -19.24 -42.78 -2.14
C PRO A 83 -19.95 -42.85 -3.51
N ARG A 84 -20.46 -44.04 -3.87
CA ARG A 84 -21.23 -44.27 -5.12
C ARG A 84 -22.57 -43.52 -5.17
N ARG A 85 -23.09 -43.06 -4.02
CA ARG A 85 -24.31 -42.22 -3.89
C ARG A 85 -24.00 -41.02 -3.00
N VAL A 86 -24.26 -39.81 -3.52
CA VAL A 86 -23.99 -38.55 -2.82
C VAL A 86 -25.21 -38.19 -1.96
N VAL A 87 -25.15 -38.44 -0.65
CA VAL A 87 -26.19 -37.97 0.29
C VAL A 87 -25.66 -36.80 1.12
N ALA A 88 -24.39 -36.84 1.54
CA ALA A 88 -23.62 -35.71 2.07
C ALA A 88 -22.11 -36.05 2.05
N TYR A 89 -21.26 -35.18 1.51
CA TYR A 89 -19.80 -35.41 1.48
C TYR A 89 -19.15 -35.25 2.86
N SER A 90 -19.72 -34.42 3.74
CA SER A 90 -19.23 -34.17 5.09
C SER A 90 -19.29 -35.41 6.00
N SER A 91 -20.39 -36.17 5.98
CA SER A 91 -20.51 -37.39 6.78
C SER A 91 -19.64 -38.52 6.25
N ALA A 92 -19.52 -38.64 4.94
CA ALA A 92 -18.61 -39.60 4.29
C ALA A 92 -17.14 -39.33 4.65
N LEU A 93 -16.75 -38.06 4.74
CA LEU A 93 -15.41 -37.66 5.18
C LEU A 93 -15.11 -38.06 6.63
N THR A 94 -16.04 -37.80 7.55
CA THR A 94 -15.85 -38.17 8.96
C THR A 94 -15.68 -39.68 9.10
N THR A 95 -16.47 -40.48 8.37
CA THR A 95 -16.33 -41.94 8.33
C THR A 95 -14.98 -42.34 7.72
N ALA A 96 -14.58 -41.74 6.60
CA ALA A 96 -13.32 -42.01 5.94
C ALA A 96 -12.09 -41.74 6.83
N PHE A 97 -12.14 -40.65 7.61
CA PHE A 97 -11.09 -40.31 8.56
C PHE A 97 -11.00 -41.25 9.77
N LEU A 98 -12.11 -41.91 10.13
CA LEU A 98 -12.19 -42.88 11.24
C LEU A 98 -11.80 -44.29 10.80
N GLU A 99 -12.15 -44.69 9.57
CA GLU A 99 -11.82 -46.02 9.02
C GLU A 99 -10.34 -46.17 8.65
N THR A 100 -9.67 -45.05 8.33
CA THR A 100 -8.26 -45.05 7.95
C THR A 100 -7.34 -45.29 9.14
N LYS A 101 -6.66 -46.46 9.15
CA LYS A 101 -5.69 -46.83 10.21
C LYS A 101 -4.40 -45.99 10.19
N LYS A 102 -4.13 -45.28 9.10
CA LYS A 102 -2.95 -44.42 8.91
C LYS A 102 -3.31 -42.96 9.17
N LYS A 103 -2.37 -42.20 9.72
CA LYS A 103 -2.50 -40.74 9.87
C LYS A 103 -2.67 -40.07 8.51
N ILE A 104 -3.47 -39.00 8.46
CA ILE A 104 -3.71 -38.22 7.25
C ILE A 104 -3.18 -36.81 7.47
N ILE A 105 -2.36 -36.31 6.55
CA ILE A 105 -1.93 -34.92 6.51
C ILE A 105 -2.60 -34.24 5.32
N ILE A 106 -3.41 -33.22 5.60
CA ILE A 106 -4.09 -32.41 4.60
C ILE A 106 -3.42 -31.05 4.56
N VAL A 107 -2.85 -30.70 3.41
CA VAL A 107 -2.32 -29.37 3.14
C VAL A 107 -3.32 -28.61 2.27
N LEU A 108 -3.78 -27.48 2.77
CA LEU A 108 -4.63 -26.54 2.05
C LEU A 108 -3.77 -25.34 1.67
N ASP A 109 -3.46 -25.19 0.38
CA ASP A 109 -2.66 -24.07 -0.13
C ASP A 109 -3.55 -22.92 -0.59
N GLU A 110 -3.11 -21.68 -0.36
CA GLU A 110 -3.85 -20.45 -0.63
C GLU A 110 -5.27 -20.40 -0.02
N ILE A 111 -5.38 -20.70 1.28
CA ILE A 111 -6.66 -20.76 2.01
C ILE A 111 -7.38 -19.41 2.13
N ASP A 112 -6.68 -18.31 1.88
CA ASP A 112 -7.23 -16.95 1.83
C ASP A 112 -8.30 -16.80 0.74
N HIS A 113 -8.18 -17.52 -0.37
CA HIS A 113 -9.21 -17.55 -1.43
C HIS A 113 -10.55 -18.14 -0.97
N LEU A 114 -10.55 -19.08 -0.02
CA LEU A 114 -11.78 -19.68 0.52
C LEU A 114 -12.52 -18.71 1.45
N MET A 115 -11.78 -17.87 2.18
CA MET A 115 -12.37 -16.91 3.12
C MET A 115 -13.24 -15.87 2.38
N SER A 116 -12.85 -15.47 1.17
CA SER A 116 -13.62 -14.50 0.37
C SER A 116 -15.00 -15.00 -0.04
N LYS A 117 -15.25 -16.32 -0.02
CA LYS A 117 -16.47 -16.95 -0.58
C LYS A 117 -17.36 -17.62 0.49
N GLY A 118 -16.93 -17.62 1.76
CA GLY A 118 -17.69 -18.17 2.89
C GLY A 118 -16.77 -18.77 3.95
N ASN A 119 -16.89 -18.30 5.19
CA ASN A 119 -15.96 -18.70 6.26
C ASN A 119 -16.18 -20.15 6.76
N ASP A 120 -17.32 -20.77 6.46
CA ASP A 120 -17.74 -22.04 7.07
C ASP A 120 -16.84 -23.22 6.73
N LEU A 121 -16.33 -23.29 5.49
CA LEU A 121 -15.42 -24.36 5.08
C LEU A 121 -14.10 -24.32 5.86
N LEU A 122 -13.54 -23.12 6.06
CA LEU A 122 -12.28 -22.97 6.76
C LEU A 122 -12.42 -23.44 8.21
N TYR A 123 -13.50 -23.05 8.90
CA TYR A 123 -13.76 -23.53 10.26
C TYR A 123 -13.96 -25.06 10.30
N SER A 124 -14.72 -25.63 9.36
CA SER A 124 -14.89 -27.09 9.27
C SER A 124 -13.56 -27.80 9.06
N ALA A 125 -12.70 -27.30 8.16
CA ALA A 125 -11.40 -27.91 7.89
C ALA A 125 -10.47 -27.93 9.10
N TYR A 126 -10.42 -26.83 9.86
CA TYR A 126 -9.63 -26.77 11.10
C TYR A 126 -10.24 -27.58 12.25
N ALA A 127 -11.52 -27.97 12.17
CA ALA A 127 -12.19 -28.82 13.15
C ALA A 127 -11.92 -30.33 12.95
N TRP A 128 -11.57 -30.76 11.73
CA TRP A 128 -11.32 -32.18 11.41
C TRP A 128 -10.32 -32.89 12.35
N PRO A 129 -9.20 -32.28 12.78
CA PRO A 129 -8.28 -32.91 13.73
C PRO A 129 -8.94 -33.26 15.07
N LYS A 130 -9.90 -32.45 15.53
CA LYS A 130 -10.63 -32.66 16.79
C LYS A 130 -11.72 -33.72 16.64
N GLU A 131 -12.48 -33.66 15.55
CA GLU A 131 -13.56 -34.62 15.24
C GLU A 131 -13.06 -36.05 15.02
N THR A 132 -11.81 -36.20 14.58
CA THR A 132 -11.20 -37.49 14.22
C THR A 132 -10.28 -38.07 15.30
N GLY A 133 -10.31 -37.52 16.53
CA GLY A 133 -9.46 -37.98 17.63
C GLY A 133 -7.96 -37.82 17.35
N GLY A 134 -7.58 -36.81 16.54
CA GLY A 134 -6.21 -36.49 16.17
C GLY A 134 -5.61 -37.38 15.08
N ASN A 135 -6.41 -38.15 14.32
CA ASN A 135 -5.91 -38.93 13.17
C ASN A 135 -5.52 -38.04 11.98
N VAL A 136 -6.18 -36.89 11.87
CA VAL A 136 -5.97 -35.90 10.80
C VAL A 136 -5.12 -34.73 11.31
N ILE A 137 -4.14 -34.33 10.51
CA ILE A 137 -3.33 -33.12 10.68
C ILE A 137 -3.66 -32.18 9.54
N VAL A 138 -4.00 -30.93 9.86
CA VAL A 138 -4.33 -29.91 8.84
C VAL A 138 -3.27 -28.83 8.85
N VAL A 139 -2.71 -28.54 7.67
CA VAL A 139 -1.75 -27.46 7.42
C VAL A 139 -2.37 -26.49 6.43
N GLY A 140 -2.72 -25.28 6.86
CA GLY A 140 -3.22 -24.24 5.96
C GLY A 140 -2.14 -23.23 5.63
N ILE A 141 -1.95 -22.90 4.36
CA ILE A 141 -1.00 -21.92 3.86
C ILE A 141 -1.76 -20.69 3.34
N ALA A 142 -1.43 -19.49 3.82
CA ALA A 142 -2.06 -18.25 3.43
C ALA A 142 -1.03 -17.13 3.17
N ASN A 143 -1.43 -16.10 2.40
CA ASN A 143 -0.56 -14.96 2.11
C ASN A 143 -0.66 -13.82 3.13
N SER A 144 -1.78 -13.72 3.87
CA SER A 144 -1.99 -12.66 4.86
C SER A 144 -1.72 -13.16 6.29
N ILE A 145 -0.98 -12.36 7.06
CA ILE A 145 -0.76 -12.58 8.50
C ILE A 145 -2.03 -12.21 9.27
N ASP A 146 -2.72 -11.14 8.87
CA ASP A 146 -3.94 -10.59 9.51
C ASP A 146 -5.10 -11.58 9.55
N LEU A 147 -5.08 -12.56 8.65
CA LEU A 147 -6.04 -13.65 8.60
C LEU A 147 -6.01 -14.45 9.92
N THR A 148 -4.87 -14.55 10.60
CA THR A 148 -4.78 -15.19 11.93
C THR A 148 -5.53 -14.41 13.00
N GLU A 149 -5.42 -13.09 13.03
CA GLU A 149 -6.05 -12.26 14.06
C GLU A 149 -7.58 -12.28 13.96
N ARG A 150 -8.14 -12.51 12.77
CA ARG A 150 -9.59 -12.64 12.59
C ARG A 150 -10.12 -14.06 12.79
N LEU A 151 -9.38 -15.08 12.32
CA LEU A 151 -9.82 -16.48 12.34
C LEU A 151 -9.50 -17.19 13.67
N VAL A 152 -8.31 -16.94 14.23
CA VAL A 152 -7.83 -17.62 15.43
C VAL A 152 -8.72 -17.34 16.66
N PRO A 153 -9.27 -16.13 16.90
CA PRO A 153 -10.17 -15.92 18.04
C PRO A 153 -11.47 -16.72 17.94
N LYS A 154 -12.02 -16.89 16.73
CA LYS A 154 -13.23 -17.70 16.51
C LYS A 154 -12.95 -19.19 16.65
N LEU A 155 -11.81 -19.66 16.15
CA LEU A 155 -11.35 -21.04 16.35
C LEU A 155 -11.03 -21.35 17.82
N LYS A 156 -10.44 -20.41 18.55
CA LYS A 156 -10.20 -20.50 20.00
C LYS A 156 -11.50 -20.68 20.78
N LYS A 157 -12.59 -20.00 20.39
CA LYS A 157 -13.92 -20.22 20.99
C LYS A 157 -14.45 -21.63 20.79
N GLN A 158 -14.04 -22.33 19.72
CA GLN A 158 -14.37 -23.74 19.45
C GLN A 158 -13.36 -24.72 20.09
N GLY A 159 -12.38 -24.20 20.83
CA GLY A 159 -11.32 -24.99 21.47
C GLY A 159 -10.25 -25.51 20.50
N ILE A 160 -10.11 -24.90 19.32
CA ILE A 160 -9.09 -25.22 18.32
C ILE A 160 -8.07 -24.09 18.31
N GLN A 161 -6.83 -24.38 18.72
CA GLN A 161 -5.74 -23.42 18.67
C GLN A 161 -4.70 -23.87 17.63
N PRO A 162 -4.77 -23.36 16.38
CA PRO A 162 -3.77 -23.69 15.39
C PRO A 162 -2.41 -23.09 15.79
N LYS A 163 -1.34 -23.87 15.62
CA LYS A 163 0.03 -23.37 15.79
C LYS A 163 0.35 -22.48 14.60
N CYS A 164 0.52 -21.18 14.85
CA CYS A 164 0.84 -20.19 13.83
C CYS A 164 2.34 -20.20 13.55
N PHE A 165 2.71 -20.30 12.28
CA PHE A 165 4.07 -20.31 11.79
C PHE A 165 4.23 -19.24 10.70
N VAL A 166 4.97 -18.19 11.02
CA VAL A 166 5.09 -17.00 10.16
C VAL A 166 6.40 -17.05 9.37
N PHE A 167 6.29 -17.02 8.04
CA PHE A 167 7.39 -16.83 7.11
C PHE A 167 7.62 -15.34 6.88
N HIS A 168 8.75 -14.86 7.38
CA HIS A 168 9.21 -13.50 7.12
C HIS A 168 9.77 -13.39 5.70
N PRO A 169 9.76 -12.20 5.06
CA PRO A 169 10.47 -11.95 3.81
C PRO A 169 11.95 -12.39 3.86
N TYR A 170 12.53 -12.73 2.71
CA TYR A 170 13.93 -13.16 2.68
C TYR A 170 14.88 -12.01 3.00
N ASN A 171 15.86 -12.28 3.87
CA ASN A 171 16.94 -11.35 4.19
C ASN A 171 17.97 -11.28 3.05
N LYS A 172 18.78 -10.21 3.05
CA LYS A 172 19.88 -10.01 2.09
C LYS A 172 20.76 -11.28 1.99
N ASP A 173 21.23 -11.80 3.12
CA ASP A 173 22.16 -12.93 3.11
C ASP A 173 21.51 -14.23 2.62
N GLN A 174 20.23 -14.43 2.94
CA GLN A 174 19.46 -15.58 2.42
C GLN A 174 19.29 -15.47 0.90
N LEU A 175 18.96 -14.29 0.38
CA LEU A 175 18.85 -14.07 -1.07
C LEU A 175 20.20 -14.25 -1.77
N ILE A 176 21.31 -13.83 -1.17
CA ILE A 176 22.66 -14.05 -1.73
C ILE A 176 22.95 -15.54 -1.83
N ALA A 177 22.71 -16.30 -0.76
CA ALA A 177 22.95 -17.75 -0.76
C ALA A 177 22.12 -18.46 -1.83
N ILE A 178 20.83 -18.11 -1.94
CA ILE A 178 19.91 -18.67 -2.94
C ILE A 178 20.34 -18.31 -4.36
N LEU A 179 20.69 -17.06 -4.63
CA LEU A 179 21.12 -16.62 -5.95
C LEU A 179 22.47 -17.24 -6.34
N LYS A 180 23.39 -17.41 -5.39
CA LYS A 180 24.67 -18.12 -5.62
C LYS A 180 24.45 -19.58 -5.99
N ASP A 181 23.54 -20.26 -5.29
CA ASP A 181 23.18 -21.65 -5.56
C ASP A 181 22.50 -21.79 -6.94
N TYR A 182 21.58 -20.88 -7.27
CA TYR A 182 20.87 -20.87 -8.55
C TYR A 182 21.77 -20.52 -9.74
N LEU A 183 22.77 -19.64 -9.54
CA LEU A 183 23.66 -19.14 -10.58
C LEU A 183 25.04 -19.79 -10.55
N ALA A 184 25.20 -20.91 -9.86
CA ALA A 184 26.51 -21.57 -9.69
C ALA A 184 27.18 -21.94 -11.03
N GLU A 185 26.39 -22.19 -12.07
CA GLU A 185 26.87 -22.53 -13.41
C GLU A 185 27.18 -21.30 -14.29
N GLN A 186 26.87 -20.08 -13.83
CA GLN A 186 26.95 -18.86 -14.65
C GLN A 186 27.96 -17.84 -14.11
N SER A 187 28.68 -17.19 -15.02
CA SER A 187 29.78 -16.26 -14.70
C SER A 187 29.29 -14.85 -14.34
N ILE A 188 28.45 -14.70 -13.32
CA ILE A 188 28.05 -13.38 -12.78
C ILE A 188 29.00 -12.95 -11.66
N ASP A 189 29.37 -11.67 -11.64
CA ASP A 189 30.18 -11.08 -10.55
C ASP A 189 29.44 -11.14 -9.20
N GLU A 190 30.16 -11.53 -8.15
CA GLU A 190 29.63 -11.71 -6.81
C GLU A 190 29.03 -10.40 -6.25
N LYS A 191 29.62 -9.25 -6.60
CA LYS A 191 29.11 -7.92 -6.21
C LYS A 191 27.78 -7.58 -6.88
N SER A 192 27.54 -8.07 -8.10
CA SER A 192 26.28 -7.89 -8.83
C SER A 192 25.14 -8.69 -8.17
N ILE A 193 25.44 -9.91 -7.72
CA ILE A 193 24.50 -10.74 -6.95
C ILE A 193 24.18 -10.08 -5.61
N GLU A 194 25.20 -9.57 -4.91
CA GLU A 194 25.02 -8.86 -3.64
C GLU A 194 24.16 -7.59 -3.80
N LEU A 195 24.37 -6.83 -4.89
CA LEU A 195 23.60 -5.63 -5.17
C LEU A 195 22.13 -5.97 -5.45
N CYS A 196 21.88 -6.99 -6.28
CA CYS A 196 20.52 -7.47 -6.57
C CYS A 196 19.81 -7.93 -5.28
N ALA A 197 20.45 -8.81 -4.51
CA ALA A 197 19.90 -9.36 -3.28
C ALA A 197 19.58 -8.27 -2.24
N ARG A 198 20.52 -7.34 -2.00
CA ARG A 198 20.33 -6.22 -1.07
C ARG A 198 19.15 -5.33 -1.49
N LYS A 199 19.01 -5.09 -2.79
CA LYS A 199 17.97 -4.20 -3.30
C LYS A 199 16.59 -4.83 -3.25
N VAL A 200 16.47 -6.12 -3.59
CA VAL A 200 15.20 -6.87 -3.50
C VAL A 200 14.79 -7.06 -2.04
N ALA A 201 15.72 -7.41 -1.14
CA ALA A 201 15.45 -7.52 0.30
C ALA A 201 14.91 -6.21 0.89
N SER A 202 15.41 -5.06 0.43
CA SER A 202 14.96 -3.75 0.90
C SER A 202 13.57 -3.35 0.38
N GLN A 203 13.08 -3.92 -0.72
CA GLN A 203 11.79 -3.55 -1.32
C GLN A 203 10.68 -4.53 -0.95
N THR A 204 10.87 -5.81 -1.25
CA THR A 204 9.82 -6.83 -1.15
C THR A 204 10.29 -8.08 -0.42
N GLY A 205 11.57 -8.45 -0.56
CA GLY A 205 12.11 -9.71 -0.06
C GLY A 205 11.50 -10.95 -0.74
N ASP A 206 10.97 -10.81 -1.97
CA ASP A 206 10.41 -11.89 -2.77
C ASP A 206 11.49 -12.56 -3.64
N ILE A 207 11.65 -13.88 -3.49
CA ILE A 207 12.59 -14.69 -4.28
C ILE A 207 12.24 -14.73 -5.77
N ARG A 208 10.95 -14.72 -6.14
CA ARG A 208 10.50 -14.76 -7.54
C ARG A 208 10.95 -13.50 -8.28
N MET A 209 10.87 -12.36 -7.60
CA MET A 209 11.37 -11.09 -8.12
C MET A 209 12.89 -11.10 -8.25
N ALA A 210 13.61 -11.61 -7.25
CA ALA A 210 15.07 -11.74 -7.31
C ALA A 210 15.53 -12.60 -8.49
N LEU A 211 14.91 -13.77 -8.68
CA LEU A 211 15.21 -14.67 -9.81
C LEU A 211 14.85 -14.05 -11.16
N SER A 212 13.71 -13.36 -11.25
CA SER A 212 13.32 -12.67 -12.49
C SER A 212 14.29 -11.56 -12.87
N ILE A 213 14.79 -10.79 -11.90
CA ILE A 213 15.80 -9.75 -12.14
C ILE A 213 17.12 -10.39 -12.55
N ALA A 214 17.55 -11.46 -11.88
CA ALA A 214 18.77 -12.19 -12.24
C ALA A 214 18.71 -12.72 -13.69
N ASN A 215 17.62 -13.38 -14.08
CA ASN A 215 17.42 -13.89 -15.44
C ASN A 215 17.41 -12.79 -16.50
N LYS A 216 16.81 -11.62 -16.20
CA LYS A 216 16.85 -10.47 -17.12
C LYS A 216 18.26 -9.88 -17.27
N VAL A 217 19.03 -9.85 -16.19
CA VAL A 217 20.43 -9.38 -16.24
C VAL A 217 21.28 -10.32 -17.06
N LEU A 218 21.05 -11.63 -16.95
CA LEU A 218 21.72 -12.64 -17.78
C LEU A 218 21.41 -12.44 -19.26
N GLN A 219 20.14 -12.24 -19.58
CA GLN A 219 19.72 -11.96 -20.96
C GLN A 219 20.37 -10.69 -21.52
N GLU A 220 20.44 -9.60 -20.75
CA GLU A 220 21.14 -8.38 -21.20
C GLU A 220 22.64 -8.59 -21.41
N ILE A 221 23.30 -9.40 -20.58
CA ILE A 221 24.73 -9.72 -20.73
C ILE A 221 24.95 -10.57 -22.00
N GLU A 222 24.07 -11.52 -22.28
CA GLU A 222 24.13 -12.33 -23.50
C GLU A 222 23.89 -11.47 -24.76
N GLU A 223 22.95 -10.53 -24.73
CA GLU A 223 22.69 -9.60 -25.84
C GLU A 223 23.88 -8.65 -26.09
N GLU A 224 24.52 -8.11 -25.03
CA GLU A 224 25.72 -7.26 -25.15
C GLU A 224 26.97 -8.04 -25.63
N ASP A 225 27.10 -9.33 -25.28
CA ASP A 225 28.18 -10.20 -25.74
C ASP A 225 28.02 -10.60 -27.23
N VAL A 226 26.79 -10.58 -27.77
CA VAL A 226 26.50 -10.86 -29.19
C VAL A 226 26.78 -9.64 -30.09
N GLU A 227 26.53 -8.43 -29.62
CA GLU A 227 26.85 -7.20 -30.37
C GLU A 227 28.36 -6.88 -30.43
N ASN A 228 29.16 -7.40 -29.48
CA ASN A 228 30.61 -7.15 -29.39
C ASN A 228 31.49 -8.35 -29.81
N LYS A 229 31.36 -8.83 -31.05
CA LYS A 229 32.45 -9.56 -31.73
C LYS A 229 32.98 -8.74 -32.90
N PRO A 230 34.29 -8.43 -32.95
CA PRO A 230 35.19 -9.31 -33.70
C PRO A 230 36.62 -9.52 -33.13
N GLN A 231 37.16 -10.69 -33.49
CA GLN A 231 38.56 -11.12 -33.69
C GLN A 231 39.61 -11.16 -32.54
N GLU A 232 40.05 -12.40 -32.33
CA GLU A 232 41.35 -12.93 -31.88
C GLU A 232 41.67 -13.18 -30.38
N PRO A 233 42.42 -14.27 -30.09
CA PRO A 233 42.48 -14.91 -28.80
C PRO A 233 43.75 -14.53 -28.05
N SER A 234 43.62 -14.01 -26.83
CA SER A 234 44.69 -14.08 -25.85
C SER A 234 44.08 -14.18 -24.46
N GLY A 235 44.40 -15.29 -23.79
CA GLY A 235 43.96 -15.55 -22.44
C GLY A 235 44.61 -14.56 -21.47
N LEU A 236 43.79 -14.01 -20.58
CA LEU A 236 43.96 -14.08 -19.13
C LEU A 236 42.62 -13.63 -18.53
N THR A 237 42.12 -14.41 -17.58
CA THR A 237 40.83 -14.26 -16.90
C THR A 237 40.76 -12.94 -16.11
N THR A 238 40.18 -11.89 -16.70
CA THR A 238 39.74 -10.70 -15.94
C THR A 238 38.22 -10.73 -15.72
N PRO A 239 37.71 -10.42 -14.51
CA PRO A 239 36.28 -10.50 -14.21
C PRO A 239 35.49 -9.48 -15.05
N LYS A 240 34.42 -9.93 -15.71
CA LYS A 240 33.50 -9.13 -16.54
C LYS A 240 32.93 -7.93 -15.76
N LYS A 241 33.52 -6.74 -15.93
CA LYS A 241 33.14 -5.46 -15.29
C LYS A 241 31.75 -4.91 -15.69
N ASN A 242 31.04 -5.51 -16.65
CA ASN A 242 29.82 -4.95 -17.23
C ASN A 242 28.52 -5.34 -16.49
N SER A 243 28.55 -6.31 -15.57
CA SER A 243 27.34 -6.84 -14.95
C SER A 243 26.62 -5.87 -13.99
N LEU A 244 27.34 -4.98 -13.29
CA LEU A 244 26.72 -4.01 -12.36
C LEU A 244 25.84 -2.96 -13.07
N ARG A 245 26.23 -2.55 -14.28
CA ARG A 245 25.48 -1.56 -15.06
C ARG A 245 24.18 -2.16 -15.59
N ALA A 246 24.22 -3.40 -16.07
CA ALA A 246 23.05 -4.18 -16.45
C ALA A 246 22.09 -4.36 -15.27
N VAL A 247 22.59 -4.75 -14.08
CA VAL A 247 21.74 -4.84 -12.87
C VAL A 247 21.05 -3.51 -12.57
N MET A 248 21.76 -2.38 -12.62
CA MET A 248 21.16 -1.06 -12.37
C MET A 248 20.14 -0.66 -13.43
N LYS A 249 20.40 -0.97 -14.71
CA LYS A 249 19.50 -0.67 -15.84
C LYS A 249 18.20 -1.49 -15.74
N VAL A 250 18.31 -2.81 -15.61
CA VAL A 250 17.15 -3.72 -15.42
C VAL A 250 16.38 -3.32 -14.18
N PHE A 251 17.07 -3.02 -13.08
CA PHE A 251 16.42 -2.63 -11.84
C PHE A 251 15.67 -1.30 -11.98
N ASN A 252 16.25 -0.30 -12.65
CA ASN A 252 15.57 0.97 -12.91
C ASN A 252 14.35 0.78 -13.82
N GLN A 253 14.39 -0.14 -14.78
CA GLN A 253 13.22 -0.48 -15.59
C GLN A 253 12.13 -1.16 -14.75
N VAL A 254 12.50 -2.14 -13.91
CA VAL A 254 11.56 -2.92 -13.07
C VAL A 254 10.97 -2.08 -11.92
N SER A 255 11.74 -1.15 -11.35
CA SER A 255 11.34 -0.28 -10.22
C SER A 255 10.74 1.06 -10.65
N SER A 256 10.70 1.36 -11.95
CA SER A 256 10.07 2.59 -12.43
C SER A 256 8.55 2.57 -12.27
N SER A 257 7.98 3.77 -12.09
CA SER A 257 6.54 4.04 -12.00
C SER A 257 5.70 3.22 -13.01
N PRO A 258 4.47 2.78 -12.69
CA PRO A 258 3.55 2.16 -13.66
C PRO A 258 3.41 2.96 -14.97
N ALA A 259 3.53 4.29 -14.91
CA ALA A 259 3.48 5.16 -16.09
C ALA A 259 4.71 5.03 -17.00
N ALA A 260 5.87 4.65 -16.45
CA ALA A 260 7.09 4.34 -17.20
C ALA A 260 7.10 2.88 -17.72
N ARG A 261 6.35 1.98 -17.05
CA ARG A 261 6.18 0.58 -17.46
C ARG A 261 5.16 0.37 -18.57
N ALA A 262 4.20 1.28 -18.72
CA ALA A 262 3.16 1.13 -19.73
C ALA A 262 3.75 1.38 -21.13
N THR A 263 4.04 0.31 -21.88
CA THR A 263 4.03 0.32 -23.34
C THR A 263 2.61 0.65 -23.81
N LEU A 264 2.25 1.93 -23.68
CA LEU A 264 0.96 2.43 -24.09
C LEU A 264 0.82 2.23 -25.61
N PRO A 265 -0.32 1.69 -26.08
CA PRO A 265 -0.67 1.69 -27.49
C PRO A 265 -0.56 3.11 -28.06
N GLU A 266 -0.21 3.22 -29.35
CA GLU A 266 0.07 4.50 -30.00
C GLU A 266 -1.06 5.53 -29.81
N HIS A 267 -2.31 5.08 -29.96
CA HIS A 267 -3.48 5.94 -29.76
C HIS A 267 -3.71 6.32 -28.29
N SER A 268 -3.39 5.45 -27.33
CA SER A 268 -3.43 5.81 -25.89
C SER A 268 -2.35 6.84 -25.55
N LYS A 269 -1.18 6.81 -26.20
CA LYS A 269 -0.14 7.85 -26.07
C LYS A 269 -0.59 9.18 -26.65
N ILE A 270 -1.21 9.17 -27.84
CA ILE A 270 -1.72 10.38 -28.49
C ILE A 270 -2.84 11.00 -27.64
N ILE A 271 -3.80 10.20 -27.17
CA ILE A 271 -4.87 10.65 -26.28
C ILE A 271 -4.28 11.25 -24.99
N LEU A 272 -3.29 10.60 -24.38
CA LEU A 272 -2.61 11.11 -23.19
C LEU A 272 -1.85 12.43 -23.46
N ALA A 273 -1.13 12.53 -24.59
CA ALA A 273 -0.41 13.74 -24.98
C ALA A 273 -1.37 14.92 -25.23
N VAL A 274 -2.49 14.67 -25.90
CA VAL A 274 -3.56 15.66 -26.12
C VAL A 274 -4.19 16.08 -24.79
N LEU A 275 -4.48 15.12 -23.91
CA LEU A 275 -4.99 15.38 -22.56
C LEU A 275 -4.04 16.30 -21.77
N ILE A 276 -2.74 15.98 -21.74
CA ILE A 276 -1.71 16.79 -21.05
C ILE A 276 -1.63 18.19 -21.67
N ARG A 277 -1.61 18.28 -23.00
CA ARG A 277 -1.47 19.56 -23.71
C ARG A 277 -2.65 20.50 -23.48
N VAL A 278 -3.86 19.97 -23.41
CA VAL A 278 -5.10 20.73 -23.20
C VAL A 278 -5.27 21.06 -21.70
N ALA A 279 -4.96 20.13 -20.81
CA ALA A 279 -4.95 20.37 -19.37
C ALA A 279 -3.92 21.45 -18.97
N GLY A 280 -2.78 21.53 -19.66
CA GLY A 280 -1.78 22.59 -19.42
C GLY A 280 -2.17 23.99 -19.93
N ARG A 281 -3.26 24.12 -20.72
CA ARG A 281 -3.75 25.41 -21.23
C ARG A 281 -5.02 25.91 -20.55
N THR A 282 -5.67 25.08 -19.74
CA THR A 282 -7.00 25.37 -19.18
C THR A 282 -6.96 25.19 -17.66
N SER A 283 -7.35 26.20 -16.87
CA SER A 283 -7.40 26.07 -15.39
C SER A 283 -8.36 24.98 -14.91
N SER A 284 -9.31 24.54 -15.76
CA SER A 284 -10.15 23.38 -15.50
C SER A 284 -9.52 22.11 -16.08
N ARG A 285 -9.16 21.18 -15.20
CA ARG A 285 -8.67 19.82 -15.56
C ARG A 285 -9.83 18.84 -15.85
N GLU A 286 -11.04 19.36 -16.08
CA GLU A 286 -12.20 18.61 -16.56
C GLU A 286 -12.38 18.86 -18.06
N MET A 287 -12.40 17.79 -18.85
CA MET A 287 -12.70 17.91 -20.28
C MET A 287 -13.89 17.04 -20.66
N THR A 288 -14.76 17.58 -21.52
CA THR A 288 -15.85 16.80 -22.11
C THR A 288 -15.31 15.90 -23.22
N LYS A 289 -15.88 14.69 -23.35
CA LYS A 289 -15.53 13.72 -24.41
C LYS A 289 -15.47 14.38 -25.80
N ALA A 290 -16.45 15.22 -26.16
CA ALA A 290 -16.50 15.91 -27.45
C ALA A 290 -15.29 16.82 -27.72
N LYS A 291 -14.81 17.56 -26.70
CA LYS A 291 -13.62 18.42 -26.84
C LYS A 291 -12.35 17.59 -26.98
N LEU A 292 -12.27 16.46 -26.25
CA LEU A 292 -11.12 15.57 -26.34
C LEU A 292 -11.03 14.90 -27.71
N VAL A 293 -12.15 14.40 -28.25
CA VAL A 293 -12.21 13.79 -29.59
C VAL A 293 -11.79 14.80 -30.67
N ALA A 294 -12.33 16.03 -30.63
CA ALA A 294 -11.95 17.07 -31.59
C ALA A 294 -10.47 17.47 -31.50
N ALA A 295 -9.87 17.43 -30.31
CA ALA A 295 -8.44 17.71 -30.11
C ALA A 295 -7.57 16.52 -30.55
N TYR A 296 -8.05 15.29 -30.35
CA TYR A 296 -7.42 14.06 -30.82
C TYR A 296 -7.36 14.02 -32.35
N ASP A 297 -8.46 14.32 -33.05
CA ASP A 297 -8.49 14.32 -34.52
C ASP A 297 -7.51 15.34 -35.11
N LYS A 298 -7.37 16.50 -34.47
CA LYS A 298 -6.36 17.50 -34.86
C LYS A 298 -4.95 16.99 -34.63
N ALA A 299 -4.68 16.31 -33.52
CA ALA A 299 -3.38 15.72 -33.23
C ALA A 299 -3.02 14.60 -34.22
N CYS A 300 -3.97 13.73 -34.55
CA CYS A 300 -3.78 12.65 -35.55
C CYS A 300 -3.44 13.22 -36.93
N LYS A 301 -4.10 14.31 -37.36
CA LYS A 301 -3.78 15.01 -38.62
C LYS A 301 -2.37 15.59 -38.63
N ILE A 302 -1.91 16.16 -37.51
CA ILE A 302 -0.55 16.72 -37.39
C ILE A 302 0.51 15.61 -37.38
N LEU A 303 0.22 14.51 -36.68
CA LEU A 303 1.12 13.36 -36.54
C LEU A 303 1.11 12.43 -37.78
N LYS A 304 0.23 12.69 -38.76
CA LYS A 304 0.01 11.86 -39.96
C LYS A 304 -0.37 10.40 -39.62
N VAL A 305 -1.11 10.21 -38.52
CA VAL A 305 -1.62 8.92 -38.08
C VAL A 305 -3.11 8.84 -38.39
N SER A 306 -3.60 7.70 -38.88
CA SER A 306 -5.02 7.48 -39.13
C SER A 306 -5.82 7.59 -37.83
N ALA A 307 -6.88 8.38 -37.84
CA ALA A 307 -7.78 8.47 -36.70
C ALA A 307 -8.54 7.15 -36.51
N VAL A 308 -8.72 6.78 -35.26
CA VAL A 308 -9.33 5.51 -34.86
C VAL A 308 -10.84 5.68 -34.75
N GLU A 309 -11.58 4.61 -35.04
CA GLU A 309 -13.04 4.58 -34.91
C GLU A 309 -13.49 4.77 -33.46
N SER A 310 -14.76 5.16 -33.28
CA SER A 310 -15.30 5.55 -31.96
C SER A 310 -15.22 4.43 -30.92
N GLU A 311 -15.32 3.15 -31.30
CA GLU A 311 -15.22 2.02 -30.36
C GLU A 311 -13.79 1.79 -29.86
N GLU A 312 -12.82 1.83 -30.76
CA GLU A 312 -11.42 1.56 -30.44
C GLU A 312 -10.77 2.77 -29.72
N TRP A 313 -11.29 3.98 -29.96
CA TRP A 313 -11.02 5.15 -29.13
C TRP A 313 -11.53 5.00 -27.69
N ILE A 314 -12.74 4.44 -27.51
CA ILE A 314 -13.29 4.16 -26.18
C ILE A 314 -12.44 3.10 -25.47
N ARG A 315 -12.00 2.04 -26.15
CA ARG A 315 -11.08 1.03 -25.60
C ARG A 315 -9.74 1.65 -25.18
N ALA A 316 -9.19 2.55 -25.99
CA ALA A 316 -7.96 3.26 -25.64
C ALA A 316 -8.13 4.16 -24.41
N LEU A 317 -9.30 4.76 -24.23
CA LEU A 317 -9.64 5.57 -23.05
C LEU A 317 -9.89 4.71 -21.81
N ASP A 318 -10.56 3.57 -21.96
CA ASP A 318 -10.82 2.60 -20.89
C ASP A 318 -9.52 1.95 -20.38
N ASN A 319 -8.55 1.72 -21.28
CA ASN A 319 -7.19 1.31 -20.89
C ASN A 319 -6.51 2.36 -20.00
N LEU A 320 -6.66 3.64 -20.30
CA LEU A 320 -6.12 4.73 -19.49
C LEU A 320 -6.83 4.86 -18.14
N GLU A 321 -8.13 4.56 -18.08
CA GLU A 321 -8.92 4.50 -16.84
C GLU A 321 -8.55 3.30 -15.97
N THR A 322 -8.40 2.12 -16.58
CA THR A 322 -7.96 0.88 -15.91
C THR A 322 -6.56 1.03 -15.31
N MET A 323 -5.67 1.76 -15.99
CA MET A 323 -4.35 2.12 -15.48
C MET A 323 -4.39 3.21 -14.38
N GLY A 324 -5.55 3.79 -14.09
CA GLY A 324 -5.75 4.79 -13.05
C GLY A 324 -5.19 6.18 -13.39
N ILE A 325 -4.92 6.46 -14.67
CA ILE A 325 -4.40 7.76 -15.14
C ILE A 325 -5.55 8.78 -15.29
N VAL A 326 -6.74 8.29 -15.66
CA VAL A 326 -7.92 9.10 -16.00
C VAL A 326 -9.15 8.57 -15.24
N ARG A 327 -10.06 9.46 -14.82
CA ARG A 327 -11.39 9.11 -14.29
C ARG A 327 -12.43 9.54 -15.29
N ILE A 328 -13.32 8.63 -15.63
CA ILE A 328 -14.47 8.94 -16.45
C ILE A 328 -15.68 9.13 -15.51
N SER A 329 -16.41 10.23 -15.67
CA SER A 329 -17.60 10.53 -14.87
C SER A 329 -18.76 10.99 -15.76
N GLY A 330 -19.91 10.30 -15.67
CA GLY A 330 -21.18 10.65 -16.34
C GLY A 330 -21.59 9.74 -17.50
N PHE A 331 -22.90 9.53 -17.69
CA PHE A 331 -23.50 8.72 -18.77
C PHE A 331 -24.19 9.56 -19.87
N ASN A 332 -24.20 9.00 -21.08
CA ASN A 332 -24.93 9.36 -22.30
C ASN A 332 -24.57 10.62 -23.10
N GLN A 333 -24.39 11.83 -22.53
CA GLN A 333 -24.00 13.00 -23.37
C GLN A 333 -23.07 14.04 -22.68
N GLY A 334 -22.83 13.89 -21.38
CA GLY A 334 -22.00 14.78 -20.57
C GLY A 334 -20.75 14.11 -19.99
N THR A 335 -20.17 13.12 -20.66
CA THR A 335 -19.01 12.38 -20.13
C THR A 335 -17.84 13.34 -19.88
N LYS A 336 -17.57 13.57 -18.60
CA LYS A 336 -16.45 14.37 -18.11
C LYS A 336 -15.28 13.46 -17.80
N ILE A 337 -14.19 13.73 -18.47
CA ILE A 337 -12.91 13.05 -18.34
C ILE A 337 -12.06 13.94 -17.43
N LYS A 338 -11.75 13.44 -16.23
CA LYS A 338 -10.90 14.13 -15.26
C LYS A 338 -9.57 13.41 -15.15
N PHE A 339 -8.49 14.18 -15.08
CA PHE A 339 -7.19 13.60 -14.77
C PHE A 339 -7.16 13.17 -13.29
N VAL A 340 -6.79 11.91 -13.01
CA VAL A 340 -6.64 11.41 -11.63
C VAL A 340 -5.21 11.67 -11.21
N ASP A 341 -4.93 12.91 -10.80
CA ASP A 341 -3.63 13.23 -10.23
C ASP A 341 -3.72 13.21 -8.70
N GLU A 342 -3.82 12.00 -8.13
CA GLU A 342 -3.85 11.80 -6.69
C GLU A 342 -2.44 11.94 -6.06
N MET A 343 -1.66 12.94 -6.42
CA MET A 343 -0.52 13.52 -5.68
C MET A 343 0.16 14.50 -6.65
N ARG A 344 -0.22 15.77 -6.60
CA ARG A 344 0.20 16.76 -7.61
C ARG A 344 0.72 18.05 -7.00
N PRO A 345 1.56 18.82 -7.72
CA PRO A 345 1.73 20.23 -7.40
C PRO A 345 0.39 20.97 -7.38
N LEU A 346 0.29 21.96 -6.51
CA LEU A 346 -0.81 22.93 -6.53
C LEU A 346 -0.74 23.71 -7.86
N THR A 347 -1.90 24.12 -8.38
CA THR A 347 -1.92 25.09 -9.49
C THR A 347 -1.56 26.48 -9.00
N ASP A 348 -1.27 27.41 -9.91
CA ASP A 348 -0.95 28.80 -9.53
C ASP A 348 -2.10 29.43 -8.73
N ASP A 349 -3.36 29.24 -9.16
CA ASP A 349 -4.56 29.72 -8.46
C ASP A 349 -4.71 29.12 -7.05
N GLU A 350 -4.41 27.83 -6.89
CA GLU A 350 -4.48 27.13 -5.59
C GLU A 350 -3.35 27.58 -4.67
N THR A 351 -2.17 27.80 -5.24
CA THR A 351 -0.97 28.26 -4.57
C THR A 351 -1.17 29.67 -4.03
N GLU A 352 -1.73 30.58 -4.85
CA GLU A 352 -2.09 31.93 -4.42
C GLU A 352 -3.09 31.89 -3.26
N LYS A 353 -4.14 31.05 -3.34
CA LYS A 353 -5.14 30.93 -2.26
C LYS A 353 -4.56 30.35 -0.98
N LEU A 354 -3.71 29.33 -1.08
CA LEU A 354 -3.00 28.74 0.05
C LEU A 354 -2.15 29.81 0.74
N PHE A 355 -1.29 30.50 -0.01
CA PHE A 355 -0.37 31.47 0.56
C PHE A 355 -1.08 32.73 1.05
N LYS A 356 -2.16 33.18 0.39
CA LYS A 356 -3.03 34.25 0.88
C LYS A 356 -3.68 33.89 2.21
N LYS A 357 -3.99 32.61 2.44
CA LYS A 357 -4.55 32.16 3.72
C LYS A 357 -3.47 32.03 4.79
N LEU A 358 -2.29 31.51 4.45
CA LEU A 358 -1.16 31.42 5.39
C LEU A 358 -0.63 32.80 5.80
N SER A 359 -0.51 33.74 4.86
CA SER A 359 -0.03 35.10 5.13
C SER A 359 -0.93 35.87 6.11
N GLN A 360 -2.22 35.52 6.24
CA GLN A 360 -3.10 36.06 7.28
C GLN A 360 -2.63 35.74 8.70
N TYR A 361 -1.87 34.65 8.89
CA TYR A 361 -1.40 34.19 10.20
C TYR A 361 0.09 34.50 10.43
N ILE A 362 0.94 34.32 9.41
CA ILE A 362 2.40 34.42 9.55
C ILE A 362 3.02 35.60 8.77
N GLY A 363 2.24 36.36 8.01
CA GLY A 363 2.74 37.52 7.27
C GLY A 363 3.78 37.16 6.21
N GLU A 364 4.93 37.83 6.21
CA GLU A 364 6.03 37.61 5.26
C GLU A 364 6.87 36.36 5.60
N ASN A 365 6.71 35.80 6.81
CA ASN A 365 7.46 34.63 7.27
C ASN A 365 7.07 33.32 6.55
N VAL A 366 6.13 33.37 5.60
CA VAL A 366 5.78 32.25 4.71
C VAL A 366 7.02 31.69 4.00
N ARG A 367 8.01 32.53 3.67
CA ARG A 367 9.26 32.11 3.03
C ARG A 367 10.04 31.09 3.87
N LEU A 368 9.99 31.23 5.19
CA LEU A 368 10.66 30.33 6.14
C LEU A 368 10.04 28.91 6.18
N LEU A 369 8.84 28.74 5.64
CA LEU A 369 8.25 27.40 5.46
C LEU A 369 8.81 26.69 4.23
N ILE A 370 9.38 27.43 3.28
CA ILE A 370 9.93 26.86 2.04
C ILE A 370 11.44 26.71 2.19
N ASP A 371 12.10 27.77 2.65
CA ASP A 371 13.55 27.85 2.82
C ASP A 371 13.94 27.46 4.25
N ARG A 372 14.00 26.15 4.52
CA ARG A 372 14.46 25.59 5.80
C ARG A 372 15.89 25.06 5.66
N GLU A 373 16.71 25.27 6.69
CA GLU A 373 18.07 24.75 6.74
C GLU A 373 18.12 23.21 6.75
N ASP A 374 17.06 22.58 7.26
CA ASP A 374 16.94 21.12 7.38
C ASP A 374 16.64 20.41 6.03
N GLY A 375 16.37 21.15 4.96
CA GLY A 375 16.18 20.62 3.60
C GLY A 375 15.01 21.23 2.83
N ASN A 376 14.77 20.71 1.62
CA ASN A 376 13.73 21.22 0.72
C ASN A 376 12.34 20.69 1.10
N TYR A 377 11.39 21.60 1.32
CA TYR A 377 9.98 21.26 1.58
C TYR A 377 9.07 21.73 0.45
N CYS A 378 8.01 20.97 0.20
CA CYS A 378 7.02 21.28 -0.83
C CYS A 378 5.59 21.00 -0.38
N PHE A 379 4.66 21.72 -1.00
CA PHE A 379 3.22 21.50 -0.86
C PHE A 379 2.72 20.60 -1.99
N ARG A 380 1.91 19.59 -1.65
CA ARG A 380 1.28 18.67 -2.60
C ARG A 380 -0.20 18.52 -2.32
N LEU A 381 -0.99 18.49 -3.37
CA LEU A 381 -2.42 18.20 -3.28
C LEU A 381 -2.66 16.70 -3.46
N HIS A 382 -3.40 16.10 -2.54
CA HIS A 382 -3.86 14.72 -2.60
C HIS A 382 -5.26 14.61 -1.98
N LYS A 383 -6.25 14.06 -2.72
CA LYS A 383 -7.64 13.90 -2.27
C LYS A 383 -8.23 15.20 -1.65
N ASP A 384 -8.10 16.32 -2.36
CA ASP A 384 -8.52 17.68 -1.95
C ASP A 384 -7.84 18.24 -0.68
N ARG A 385 -6.86 17.53 -0.13
CA ARG A 385 -6.04 17.97 1.00
C ARG A 385 -4.67 18.42 0.52
N VAL A 386 -4.15 19.47 1.15
CA VAL A 386 -2.81 19.98 0.91
C VAL A 386 -1.90 19.46 2.00
N TYR A 387 -0.89 18.71 1.59
CA TYR A 387 0.15 18.16 2.47
C TYR A 387 1.44 18.95 2.31
N TYR A 388 2.10 19.20 3.43
CA TYR A 388 3.43 19.78 3.53
C TYR A 388 4.42 18.69 3.91
N CYS A 389 5.44 18.49 3.08
CA CYS A 389 6.39 17.39 3.23
C CYS A 389 7.76 17.74 2.63
N SER A 390 8.81 17.09 3.14
CA SER A 390 10.15 17.14 2.54
C SER A 390 10.13 16.48 1.15
N GLU A 391 10.99 16.93 0.24
CA GLU A 391 11.14 16.31 -1.08
C GLU A 391 11.53 14.83 -1.02
N GLU A 392 12.29 14.40 0.00
CA GLU A 392 12.63 12.99 0.19
C GLU A 392 11.41 12.13 0.53
N LEU A 393 10.59 12.59 1.48
CA LEU A 393 9.33 11.93 1.84
C LEU A 393 8.39 11.87 0.63
N MET A 394 8.35 12.92 -0.18
CA MET A 394 7.56 12.96 -1.41
C MET A 394 8.01 11.88 -2.41
N LYS A 395 9.33 11.71 -2.61
CA LYS A 395 9.88 10.64 -3.46
C LYS A 395 9.54 9.24 -2.94
N LYS A 396 9.59 9.03 -1.62
CA LYS A 396 9.21 7.76 -0.98
C LYS A 396 7.70 7.49 -1.09
N ALA A 397 6.87 8.51 -0.86
CA ALA A 397 5.42 8.41 -1.00
C ALA A 397 4.99 8.11 -2.43
N ALA A 398 5.75 8.58 -3.44
CA ALA A 398 5.53 8.24 -4.84
C ALA A 398 5.76 6.74 -5.16
N CYS A 399 6.41 5.97 -4.28
CA CYS A 399 6.58 4.53 -4.43
C CYS A 399 5.35 3.72 -3.96
N VAL A 400 4.42 4.34 -3.23
CA VAL A 400 3.17 3.69 -2.77
C VAL A 400 2.08 3.91 -3.81
N ALA A 401 1.24 2.90 -4.03
CA ALA A 401 0.10 3.04 -4.93
C ALA A 401 -0.84 4.16 -4.45
N LYS A 402 -1.20 5.11 -5.33
CA LYS A 402 -1.94 6.33 -4.96
C LYS A 402 -3.27 6.07 -4.24
N LYS A 403 -3.94 4.95 -4.58
CA LYS A 403 -5.19 4.51 -3.92
C LYS A 403 -4.96 4.08 -2.46
N GLU A 404 -3.81 3.47 -2.18
CA GLU A 404 -3.42 2.95 -0.86
C GLU A 404 -2.72 4.02 0.00
N LEU A 405 -2.26 5.12 -0.61
CA LEU A 405 -1.69 6.25 0.12
C LEU A 405 -2.80 6.98 0.90
N LEU A 406 -2.78 6.82 2.23
CA LEU A 406 -3.73 7.44 3.15
C LEU A 406 -3.35 8.89 3.48
N SER A 407 -2.07 9.11 3.84
CA SER A 407 -1.51 10.41 4.22
C SER A 407 -0.01 10.39 3.98
N PHE A 408 0.59 11.56 3.75
CA PHE A 408 2.04 11.73 3.70
C PHE A 408 2.42 13.11 4.21
N GLY A 409 3.36 13.17 5.14
CA GLY A 409 3.73 14.43 5.79
C GLY A 409 2.58 15.01 6.62
N THR A 410 2.55 16.33 6.74
CA THR A 410 1.55 17.02 7.56
C THR A 410 0.47 17.63 6.68
N CYS A 411 -0.80 17.32 6.96
CA CYS A 411 -1.93 17.98 6.30
C CYS A 411 -1.99 19.44 6.77
N ILE A 412 -1.84 20.41 5.86
CA ILE A 412 -1.96 21.83 6.20
C ILE A 412 -3.42 22.30 6.13
N GLY A 413 -4.20 21.68 5.25
CA GLY A 413 -5.55 22.14 5.00
C GLY A 413 -6.27 21.36 3.90
N LYS A 414 -7.52 21.73 3.64
CA LYS A 414 -8.35 21.17 2.57
C LYS A 414 -8.97 22.27 1.72
N PHE A 415 -9.11 21.98 0.44
CA PHE A 415 -9.94 22.80 -0.45
C PHE A 415 -11.40 22.33 -0.37
N THR A 416 -12.33 23.26 -0.29
CA THR A 416 -13.75 22.95 -0.45
C THR A 416 -14.12 22.75 -1.91
N LYS A 417 -15.31 22.18 -2.16
CA LYS A 417 -15.93 22.14 -3.51
C LYS A 417 -16.03 23.53 -4.16
N THR A 418 -16.11 24.59 -3.34
CA THR A 418 -16.12 26.00 -3.77
C THR A 418 -14.73 26.62 -3.90
N GLN A 419 -13.66 25.82 -3.88
CA GLN A 419 -12.28 26.25 -4.06
C GLN A 419 -11.81 27.30 -3.03
N LYS A 420 -12.35 27.24 -1.81
CA LYS A 420 -11.86 27.99 -0.64
C LYS A 420 -10.95 27.07 0.18
N PHE A 421 -9.83 27.62 0.65
CA PHE A 421 -8.87 26.87 1.44
C PHE A 421 -9.16 27.01 2.94
N PHE A 422 -9.25 25.87 3.63
CA PHE A 422 -9.41 25.78 5.08
C PHE A 422 -8.16 25.16 5.68
N ILE A 423 -7.58 25.84 6.67
CA ILE A 423 -6.41 25.35 7.41
C ILE A 423 -6.88 24.34 8.47
N HIS A 424 -6.15 23.25 8.62
CA HIS A 424 -6.37 22.22 9.64
C HIS A 424 -5.46 22.45 10.85
N VAL A 425 -5.88 21.98 12.03
CA VAL A 425 -5.12 22.04 13.30
C VAL A 425 -3.77 21.35 13.18
N THR A 426 -3.64 20.35 12.32
CA THR A 426 -2.37 19.67 12.03
C THR A 426 -1.28 20.61 11.50
N ALA A 427 -1.65 21.79 10.97
CA ALA A 427 -0.69 22.82 10.56
C ALA A 427 -0.12 23.64 11.73
N LEU A 428 -0.67 23.50 12.94
CA LEU A 428 -0.39 24.38 14.07
C LEU A 428 1.10 24.40 14.44
N ASP A 429 1.76 23.25 14.50
CA ASP A 429 3.18 23.17 14.88
C ASP A 429 4.11 23.92 13.91
N TYR A 430 3.72 24.00 12.63
CA TYR A 430 4.50 24.70 11.61
C TYR A 430 4.17 26.19 11.54
N ILE A 431 2.94 26.58 11.87
CA ILE A 431 2.46 27.96 11.74
C ILE A 431 2.67 28.74 13.05
N ALA A 432 2.47 28.12 14.20
CA ALA A 432 2.52 28.74 15.53
C ALA A 432 3.85 29.48 15.81
N PRO A 433 5.05 28.94 15.50
CA PRO A 433 6.32 29.62 15.77
C PRO A 433 6.43 30.97 15.06
N TYR A 434 5.88 31.08 13.85
CA TYR A 434 5.98 32.25 12.99
C TYR A 434 4.76 33.18 13.06
N ALA A 435 3.81 32.90 13.97
CA ALA A 435 2.56 33.63 14.09
C ALA A 435 2.78 35.11 14.42
N LYS A 436 2.23 35.99 13.57
CA LYS A 436 2.34 37.45 13.71
C LYS A 436 1.56 37.97 14.92
N TYR A 437 0.37 37.43 15.16
CA TYR A 437 -0.52 37.83 16.24
C TYR A 437 -0.96 36.61 17.04
N ARG A 438 -0.87 36.73 18.37
CA ARG A 438 -1.13 35.66 19.33
C ARG A 438 -2.15 36.12 20.36
N VAL A 439 -3.03 35.22 20.75
CA VAL A 439 -4.02 35.44 21.82
C VAL A 439 -3.85 34.33 22.84
N TRP A 440 -3.63 34.68 24.10
CA TRP A 440 -3.55 33.73 25.18
C TRP A 440 -4.86 33.69 25.93
N VAL A 441 -5.39 32.48 26.12
CA VAL A 441 -6.68 32.21 26.73
C VAL A 441 -6.48 31.75 28.17
N LYS A 442 -7.35 32.21 29.06
CA LYS A 442 -7.35 31.79 30.47
C LYS A 442 -7.79 30.33 30.60
N PRO A 443 -7.38 29.61 31.66
CA PRO A 443 -7.79 28.21 31.87
C PRO A 443 -9.31 28.00 31.83
N SER A 444 -10.10 28.99 32.28
CA SER A 444 -11.56 28.92 32.27
C SER A 444 -12.19 28.86 30.86
N ALA A 445 -11.48 29.32 29.83
CA ALA A 445 -11.95 29.37 28.44
C ALA A 445 -11.18 28.42 27.52
N GLU A 446 -10.10 27.79 27.99
CA GLU A 446 -9.28 26.84 27.23
C GLU A 446 -10.12 25.63 26.78
N GLN A 447 -10.80 24.97 27.71
CA GLN A 447 -11.65 23.82 27.40
C GLN A 447 -12.83 24.21 26.47
N GLN A 448 -13.39 25.40 26.64
CA GLN A 448 -14.47 25.89 25.78
C GLN A 448 -14.00 26.08 24.34
N PHE A 449 -12.79 26.62 24.15
CA PHE A 449 -12.17 26.80 22.83
C PHE A 449 -11.86 25.46 22.15
N LEU A 450 -11.32 24.48 22.90
CA LEU A 450 -11.03 23.14 22.37
C LEU A 450 -12.29 22.41 21.89
N TYR A 451 -13.45 22.65 22.52
CA TYR A 451 -14.74 22.14 22.04
C TYR A 451 -15.36 22.95 20.89
N GLY A 452 -14.62 23.91 20.32
CA GLY A 452 -15.02 24.67 19.14
C GLY A 452 -15.84 25.93 19.42
N ASN A 453 -15.87 26.42 20.66
CA ASN A 453 -16.54 27.68 20.99
C ASN A 453 -15.64 28.90 20.72
N ASN A 454 -16.29 30.04 20.49
CA ASN A 454 -15.62 31.33 20.38
C ASN A 454 -15.10 31.82 21.73
N VAL A 455 -14.02 32.60 21.74
CA VAL A 455 -13.46 33.18 22.97
C VAL A 455 -14.05 34.55 23.22
N THR A 456 -14.68 34.72 24.39
CA THR A 456 -15.18 36.02 24.87
C THR A 456 -14.10 36.81 25.58
N LYS A 457 -14.34 38.11 25.78
CA LYS A 457 -13.39 39.02 26.44
C LYS A 457 -12.98 38.53 27.83
N SER A 458 -13.90 37.96 28.60
CA SER A 458 -13.62 37.38 29.92
C SER A 458 -12.61 36.23 29.87
N GLY A 459 -12.65 35.44 28.79
CA GLY A 459 -11.75 34.31 28.52
C GLY A 459 -10.39 34.69 27.97
N VAL A 460 -10.22 35.90 27.43
CA VAL A 460 -8.91 36.38 26.95
C VAL A 460 -8.03 36.77 28.14
N GLY A 461 -6.81 36.22 28.17
CA GLY A 461 -5.77 36.55 29.15
C GLY A 461 -4.90 37.72 28.67
N ARG A 462 -4.11 37.48 27.62
CA ARG A 462 -3.24 38.50 26.97
C ARG A 462 -3.34 38.39 25.45
N MET A 463 -2.97 39.45 24.74
CA MET A 463 -3.03 39.52 23.27
C MET A 463 -1.91 40.39 22.72
N THR A 464 -1.37 40.03 21.55
CA THR A 464 -0.35 40.84 20.85
C THR A 464 -0.93 42.20 20.43
N GLU A 465 -0.19 43.27 20.67
CA GLU A 465 -0.59 44.64 20.30
C GLU A 465 -0.55 44.88 18.78
N GLY A 466 -1.37 45.82 18.30
CA GLY A 466 -1.41 46.20 16.88
C GLY A 466 -2.17 45.24 15.96
N ALA A 467 -3.00 44.36 16.53
CA ALA A 467 -3.88 43.48 15.78
C ALA A 467 -5.23 44.16 15.48
N GLU A 468 -5.60 44.28 14.20
CA GLU A 468 -6.89 44.80 13.75
C GLU A 468 -7.98 43.71 13.74
N ALA A 469 -9.24 44.12 13.59
CA ALA A 469 -10.34 43.18 13.40
C ALA A 469 -10.19 42.39 12.09
N LYS A 470 -10.73 41.17 12.07
CA LYS A 470 -10.70 40.20 10.94
C LYS A 470 -9.32 39.63 10.59
N VAL A 471 -8.30 39.88 11.42
CA VAL A 471 -6.96 39.30 11.27
C VAL A 471 -6.91 37.88 11.85
N GLY A 472 -6.13 37.00 11.22
CA GLY A 472 -5.88 35.65 11.71
C GLY A 472 -4.95 35.67 12.92
N VAL A 473 -5.32 34.94 13.97
CA VAL A 473 -4.55 34.82 15.21
C VAL A 473 -4.34 33.36 15.57
N VAL A 474 -3.17 33.07 16.16
CA VAL A 474 -2.94 31.77 16.79
C VAL A 474 -3.28 31.90 18.27
N VAL A 475 -4.10 30.97 18.75
CA VAL A 475 -4.59 30.92 20.12
C VAL A 475 -3.67 30.03 20.93
N TYR A 476 -3.26 30.51 22.10
CA TYR A 476 -2.36 29.85 23.04
C TYR A 476 -3.04 29.71 24.40
N ASN A 477 -2.61 28.75 25.21
CA ASN A 477 -2.92 28.76 26.65
C ASN A 477 -1.90 29.61 27.42
N MET A 478 -2.14 29.87 28.70
CA MET A 478 -1.23 30.67 29.53
C MET A 478 0.18 30.08 29.69
N ASN A 479 0.39 28.81 29.33
CA ASN A 479 1.66 28.09 29.41
C ASN A 479 2.45 28.09 28.09
N GLU A 480 2.14 29.00 27.15
CA GLU A 480 2.78 29.09 25.82
C GLU A 480 2.55 27.88 24.90
N MET A 481 1.54 27.05 25.18
CA MET A 481 1.16 25.95 24.28
C MET A 481 0.17 26.47 23.22
N PRO A 482 0.42 26.27 21.92
CA PRO A 482 -0.52 26.63 20.88
C PRO A 482 -1.73 25.69 20.93
N LEU A 483 -2.93 26.26 20.96
CA LEU A 483 -4.21 25.54 21.01
C LEU A 483 -4.87 25.44 19.64
N GLY A 484 -4.74 26.45 18.78
CA GLY A 484 -5.32 26.43 17.44
C GLY A 484 -5.44 27.78 16.76
N PHE A 485 -6.27 27.83 15.71
CA PHE A 485 -6.46 29.02 14.87
C PHE A 485 -7.77 29.76 15.17
N GLY A 486 -7.70 31.09 15.15
CA GLY A 486 -8.87 31.97 15.28
C GLY A 486 -8.78 33.21 14.40
N ILE A 487 -9.88 33.94 14.30
CA ILE A 487 -9.96 35.26 13.68
C ILE A 487 -10.41 36.27 14.73
N LEU A 488 -9.78 37.44 14.80
CA LEU A 488 -10.24 38.52 15.68
C LEU A 488 -11.57 39.09 15.20
N ALA A 489 -12.57 39.07 16.08
CA ALA A 489 -13.83 39.79 15.87
C ALA A 489 -13.68 41.29 16.12
N LYS A 490 -12.88 41.66 17.13
CA LYS A 490 -12.58 43.03 17.53
C LYS A 490 -11.07 43.25 17.58
N GLY A 491 -10.60 44.43 17.18
CA GLY A 491 -9.18 44.78 17.22
C GLY A 491 -8.65 44.87 18.66
N THR A 492 -7.33 44.97 18.82
CA THR A 492 -6.69 45.07 20.16
C THR A 492 -7.17 46.26 20.97
N VAL A 493 -7.30 47.42 20.33
CA VAL A 493 -7.76 48.66 20.98
C VAL A 493 -9.24 48.53 21.36
N GLU A 494 -10.08 48.07 20.45
CA GLU A 494 -11.52 47.84 20.69
C GLU A 494 -11.76 46.81 21.79
N THR A 495 -10.91 45.79 21.86
CA THR A 495 -10.96 44.74 22.88
C THR A 495 -10.71 45.28 24.27
N LYS A 496 -10.00 46.41 24.44
CA LYS A 496 -9.81 47.05 25.76
C LYS A 496 -11.11 47.66 26.30
N HIS A 497 -12.01 48.09 25.41
CA HIS A 497 -13.28 48.76 25.75
C HIS A 497 -14.52 47.86 25.56
N ALA A 498 -14.33 46.59 25.19
CA ALA A 498 -15.42 45.67 24.93
C ALA A 498 -15.96 45.03 26.22
N ASP A 499 -17.27 44.76 26.25
CA ASP A 499 -17.92 44.08 27.38
C ASP A 499 -17.34 42.68 27.62
N PRO A 500 -17.33 42.17 28.87
CA PRO A 500 -16.80 40.85 29.21
C PRO A 500 -17.40 39.67 28.42
N VAL A 501 -18.64 39.81 27.96
CA VAL A 501 -19.38 38.81 27.18
C VAL A 501 -19.15 38.95 25.68
N SER A 502 -18.58 40.08 25.23
CA SER A 502 -18.27 40.29 23.80
C SER A 502 -17.34 39.21 23.28
N ILE A 503 -17.66 38.65 22.11
CA ILE A 503 -16.77 37.73 21.40
C ILE A 503 -15.58 38.52 20.86
N ILE A 504 -14.38 38.05 21.18
CA ILE A 504 -13.11 38.65 20.75
C ILE A 504 -12.44 37.80 19.69
N VAL A 505 -12.43 36.47 19.87
CA VAL A 505 -11.86 35.53 18.90
C VAL A 505 -12.94 34.59 18.39
N LEU A 506 -13.14 34.60 17.08
CA LEU A 506 -13.94 33.61 16.36
C LEU A 506 -13.07 32.37 16.13
N HIS A 507 -13.58 31.22 16.55
CA HIS A 507 -12.93 29.94 16.33
C HIS A 507 -12.95 29.61 14.82
N GLN A 508 -11.77 29.30 14.25
CA GLN A 508 -11.62 28.93 12.84
C GLN A 508 -10.97 27.54 12.66
N CYS A 509 -10.52 26.91 13.75
CA CYS A 509 -9.90 25.60 13.71
C CYS A 509 -10.93 24.48 13.58
N ASP A 510 -10.48 23.27 13.26
CA ASP A 510 -11.26 22.03 13.23
C ASP A 510 -11.09 21.18 14.50
N LEU A 511 -10.61 21.78 15.60
CA LEU A 511 -10.30 21.13 16.88
C LEU A 511 -11.42 20.22 17.40
N GLY A 512 -12.65 20.71 17.38
CA GLY A 512 -13.80 19.96 17.88
C GLY A 512 -14.18 18.77 16.99
N GLU A 513 -13.96 18.82 15.68
CA GLU A 513 -14.10 17.63 14.81
C GLU A 513 -12.94 16.67 15.05
N TYR A 514 -11.72 17.17 15.15
CA TYR A 514 -10.52 16.37 15.38
C TYR A 514 -10.59 15.53 16.68
N LEU A 515 -10.99 16.14 17.80
CA LEU A 515 -11.14 15.45 19.08
C LEU A 515 -12.31 14.44 19.11
N ARG A 516 -13.30 14.59 18.22
CA ARG A 516 -14.43 13.65 18.11
C ARG A 516 -14.13 12.47 17.20
N ASP A 517 -13.31 12.69 16.16
CA ASP A 517 -12.94 11.67 15.16
C ASP A 517 -11.61 10.94 15.50
N GLU A 518 -10.92 11.29 16.58
CA GLU A 518 -9.67 10.64 16.97
C GLU A 518 -9.84 9.12 17.19
N ALA A 519 -11.01 8.70 17.70
CA ALA A 519 -11.36 7.29 17.90
C ALA A 519 -11.61 6.50 16.59
N THR A 520 -11.80 7.18 15.46
CA THR A 520 -12.01 6.59 14.12
C THR A 520 -10.79 6.74 13.21
N LEU A 521 -9.78 7.52 13.64
CA LEU A 521 -8.56 7.82 12.87
C LEU A 521 -7.34 6.97 13.28
N THR A 522 -7.41 6.23 14.39
CA THR A 522 -6.48 5.15 14.78
C THR A 522 -7.07 3.78 14.48
#